data_AF-A0A7W1SQI0-F1
#
_entry.id   AF-A0A7W1SQI0-F1
#
_cell.length_a   1.000
_cell.length_b   1.000
_cell.length_c   1.000
_cell.angle_alpha   90.00
_cell.angle_beta   90.00
_cell.angle_gamma   90.00
#
_symmetry.space_group_name_H-M   'P 1'
#
loop_
_entity.id
_entity.type
_entity.pdbx_description
1 polymer ?
#
loop_
_entity_poly.entity_id
_entity_poly.type
_entity_poly.pdbx_seq_one_letter_code
_entity_poly.pdbx_strand_id
1 'polypeptide(L)'
;VWDKVEEEMQELKDEVETGDKNLIENEYGDLLFSLVNYGRFIGVNPEDALERTNQKFIKRFKYIEEQAKKMNRKMEDMTLGEMDKLWNEAKIVL
;
A
#
# COMPACT_ATOMS: atom_id res chain seq x y z
N VAL A 1 19.23 11.49 3.20
CA VAL A 1 18.46 10.23 3.39
C VAL A 1 17.22 10.24 2.51
N TRP A 2 16.42 11.32 2.51
CA TRP A 2 15.33 11.48 1.55
C TRP A 2 15.82 11.43 0.08
N ASP A 3 16.92 12.12 -0.23
CA ASP A 3 17.49 12.10 -1.60
C ASP A 3 17.79 10.69 -2.11
N LYS A 4 18.16 9.75 -1.22
CA LYS A 4 18.38 8.35 -1.60
C LYS A 4 17.06 7.64 -1.91
N VAL A 5 15.97 7.95 -1.19
CA VAL A 5 14.62 7.44 -1.54
C VAL A 5 14.22 7.92 -2.94
N GLU A 6 14.52 9.17 -3.29
CA GLU A 6 14.21 9.72 -4.62
C GLU A 6 15.06 9.07 -5.72
N GLU A 7 16.34 8.80 -5.44
CA GLU A 7 17.27 8.07 -6.33
C GLU A 7 16.74 6.65 -6.63
N GLU A 8 16.51 5.83 -5.60
CA GLU A 8 16.03 4.45 -5.77
C GLU A 8 14.65 4.38 -6.45
N MET A 9 13.80 5.38 -6.19
CA MET A 9 12.49 5.47 -6.85
C MET A 9 12.62 5.72 -8.34
N GLN A 10 13.64 6.48 -8.76
CA GLN A 10 13.91 6.75 -10.17
C GLN A 10 14.58 5.53 -10.83
N GLU A 11 15.53 4.86 -10.16
CA GLU A 11 16.17 3.64 -10.65
C GLU A 11 15.15 2.51 -10.87
N LEU A 12 14.26 2.27 -9.90
CA LEU A 12 13.16 1.32 -10.06
C LEU A 12 12.25 1.68 -11.24
N LYS A 13 11.95 2.97 -11.42
CA LYS A 13 11.08 3.41 -12.52
C LYS A 13 11.72 3.13 -13.86
N ASP A 14 13.02 3.38 -14.01
CA ASP A 14 13.77 3.14 -15.23
C ASP A 14 13.87 1.64 -15.53
N GLU A 15 14.13 0.80 -14.52
CA GLU A 15 14.20 -0.66 -14.70
C GLU A 15 12.84 -1.30 -15.01
N VAL A 16 11.73 -0.73 -14.53
CA VAL A 16 10.38 -1.18 -14.92
C VAL A 16 10.14 -0.98 -16.43
N GLU A 17 10.78 0.02 -17.06
CA GLU A 17 10.70 0.22 -18.51
C GLU A 17 11.55 -0.79 -19.31
N THR A 18 12.63 -1.33 -18.72
CA THR A 18 13.47 -2.36 -19.35
C THR A 18 12.80 -3.73 -19.36
N GLY A 19 12.00 -4.03 -18.33
CA GLY A 19 11.24 -5.27 -18.21
C GLY A 19 12.04 -6.48 -17.69
N ASP A 20 13.30 -6.28 -17.28
CA ASP A 20 14.08 -7.33 -16.63
C ASP A 20 13.62 -7.50 -15.18
N LYS A 21 12.95 -8.62 -14.91
CA LYS A 21 12.39 -8.90 -13.59
C LYS A 21 13.44 -8.95 -12.48
N ASN A 22 14.67 -9.39 -12.77
CA ASN A 22 15.70 -9.48 -11.74
C ASN A 22 16.19 -8.09 -11.35
N LEU A 23 16.36 -7.19 -12.32
CA LEU A 23 16.75 -5.80 -12.06
C LEU A 23 15.63 -5.07 -11.32
N ILE A 24 14.38 -5.23 -11.76
CA ILE A 24 13.21 -4.66 -11.08
C ILE A 24 13.14 -5.12 -9.61
N GLU A 25 13.37 -6.41 -9.34
CA GLU A 25 13.32 -6.94 -7.97
C GLU A 25 14.45 -6.37 -7.10
N ASN A 26 15.65 -6.17 -7.65
CA ASN A 26 16.76 -5.53 -6.95
C ASN A 26 16.42 -4.08 -6.58
N GLU A 27 16.05 -3.26 -7.55
CA GLU A 27 15.73 -1.82 -7.32
C GLU A 27 14.51 -1.66 -6.40
N TYR A 28 13.53 -2.56 -6.50
CA TYR A 28 12.39 -2.55 -5.59
C TYR A 28 12.82 -2.82 -4.14
N GLY A 29 13.77 -3.74 -3.94
CA GLY A 29 14.38 -4.00 -2.65
C GLY A 29 15.11 -2.79 -2.08
N ASP A 30 15.91 -2.11 -2.90
CA ASP A 30 16.68 -0.94 -2.48
C ASP A 30 15.77 0.26 -2.14
N LEU A 31 14.67 0.46 -2.88
CA LEU A 31 13.64 1.44 -2.52
C LEU A 31 13.00 1.13 -1.16
N LEU A 32 12.63 -0.13 -0.90
CA LEU A 32 12.08 -0.54 0.40
C LEU A 32 13.09 -0.29 1.54
N PHE A 33 14.36 -0.63 1.33
CA PHE A 33 15.42 -0.40 2.31
C PHE A 33 15.64 1.09 2.58
N SER A 34 15.62 1.92 1.54
CA SER A 34 15.73 3.37 1.64
C SER A 34 14.56 3.98 2.41
N LEU A 35 13.31 3.51 2.20
CA LEU A 35 12.14 3.92 2.97
C LEU A 35 12.24 3.54 4.46
N VAL A 36 12.72 2.32 4.76
CA VAL A 36 12.96 1.86 6.13
C VAL A 36 13.99 2.76 6.83
N ASN A 37 15.09 3.09 6.15
CA ASN A 37 16.13 3.97 6.70
C ASN A 37 15.65 5.41 6.85
N TYR A 38 14.85 5.92 5.91
CA TYR A 38 14.23 7.22 6.04
C TYR A 38 13.31 7.27 7.26
N GLY A 39 12.47 6.26 7.48
CA GLY A 39 11.65 6.13 8.69
C GLY A 39 12.48 6.24 9.96
N ARG A 40 13.56 5.45 10.07
CA ARG A 40 14.48 5.52 11.22
C ARG A 40 15.10 6.90 11.41
N PHE A 41 15.51 7.55 10.31
CA PHE A 41 16.11 8.89 10.34
C PHE A 41 15.15 9.96 10.89
N ILE A 42 13.85 9.85 10.59
CA ILE A 42 12.82 10.79 11.09
C ILE A 42 12.20 10.36 12.43
N GLY A 43 12.76 9.35 13.11
CA GLY A 43 12.28 8.88 14.40
C GLY A 43 11.01 8.03 14.33
N VAL A 44 10.67 7.49 13.16
CA VAL A 44 9.55 6.56 12.95
C VAL A 44 10.08 5.13 12.96
N ASN A 45 9.45 4.25 13.74
CA ASN A 45 9.69 2.81 13.63
C ASN A 45 8.93 2.27 12.38
N PRO A 46 9.63 1.79 11.35
CA PRO A 46 8.99 1.33 10.12
C PRO A 46 8.05 0.14 10.33
N GLU A 47 8.37 -0.76 11.27
CA GLU A 47 7.52 -1.93 11.58
C GLU A 47 6.19 -1.49 12.20
N ASP A 48 6.24 -0.61 13.21
CA ASP A 48 5.04 -0.05 13.85
C ASP A 48 4.20 0.76 12.85
N ALA A 49 4.84 1.50 11.93
CA ALA A 49 4.15 2.28 10.91
C ALA A 49 3.43 1.38 9.90
N LEU A 50 4.08 0.29 9.47
CA LEU A 50 3.50 -0.70 8.57
C LEU A 50 2.34 -1.45 9.24
N GLU A 51 2.52 -1.89 10.49
CA GLU A 51 1.48 -2.59 11.25
C GLU A 51 0.21 -1.74 11.41
N ARG A 52 0.36 -0.44 11.75
CA ARG A 52 -0.78 0.49 11.81
C ARG A 52 -1.49 0.63 10.47
N THR A 53 -0.75 0.61 9.36
CA THR A 53 -1.31 0.66 8.01
C THR A 53 -2.08 -0.62 7.68
N ASN A 54 -1.53 -1.79 8.02
CA ASN A 54 -2.18 -3.09 7.87
C ASN A 54 -3.48 -3.16 8.67
N GLN A 55 -3.47 -2.74 9.94
CA GLN A 55 -4.67 -2.70 10.77
C GLN A 55 -5.75 -1.78 10.20
N LYS A 56 -5.37 -0.61 9.67
CA LYS A 56 -6.29 0.31 8.97
C LYS A 56 -6.90 -0.34 7.73
N PHE A 57 -6.08 -1.06 6.95
CA PHE A 57 -6.56 -1.80 5.78
C PHE A 57 -7.57 -2.88 6.18
N ILE A 58 -7.24 -3.71 7.17
CA ILE A 58 -8.12 -4.77 7.68
C ILE A 58 -9.46 -4.21 8.17
N LYS A 59 -9.44 -3.12 8.95
CA LYS A 59 -10.66 -2.47 9.44
C LYS A 59 -11.56 -2.00 8.29
N ARG A 60 -10.97 -1.34 7.29
CA ARG A 60 -11.71 -0.85 6.11
C ARG A 60 -12.24 -1.99 5.26
N PHE A 61 -11.45 -3.04 5.06
CA PHE A 61 -11.88 -4.20 4.28
C PHE A 61 -13.06 -4.92 4.97
N LYS A 62 -12.98 -5.14 6.28
CA LYS A 62 -14.09 -5.68 7.08
C LYS A 62 -15.37 -4.85 6.97
N TYR A 63 -15.23 -3.52 6.96
CA TYR A 63 -16.36 -2.64 6.74
C TYR A 63 -17.03 -2.89 5.38
N ILE A 64 -16.24 -3.02 4.30
CA ILE A 64 -16.78 -3.32 2.96
C ILE A 64 -17.52 -4.67 2.98
N GLU A 65 -16.93 -5.71 3.59
CA GLU A 65 -17.57 -7.02 3.72
C GLU A 65 -18.92 -6.95 4.45
N GLU A 66 -19.00 -6.18 5.54
CA GLU A 66 -20.23 -5.97 6.29
C GLU A 66 -21.30 -5.22 5.47
N GLN A 67 -20.90 -4.21 4.68
CA GLN A 67 -21.84 -3.48 3.82
C GLN A 67 -22.35 -4.34 2.66
N ALA A 68 -21.46 -5.10 2.02
CA ALA A 68 -21.85 -6.05 0.98
C ALA A 68 -22.89 -7.06 1.51
N LYS A 69 -22.66 -7.57 2.73
CA LYS A 69 -23.61 -8.47 3.41
C LYS A 69 -24.96 -7.81 3.69
N LYS A 70 -24.98 -6.55 4.14
CA LYS A 70 -26.23 -5.78 4.34
C LYS A 70 -26.99 -5.54 3.03
N MET A 71 -26.28 -5.39 1.92
CA MET A 71 -26.84 -5.28 0.58
C MET A 71 -27.27 -6.64 -0.02
N ASN A 72 -27.13 -7.73 0.74
CA ASN A 72 -27.39 -9.10 0.30
C ASN A 72 -26.61 -9.49 -0.98
N ARG A 73 -25.39 -8.98 -1.11
CA ARG A 73 -24.45 -9.28 -2.20
C ARG A 73 -23.19 -9.97 -1.67
N LYS A 74 -22.56 -10.77 -2.51
CA LYS A 74 -21.20 -11.26 -2.25
C LYS A 74 -20.20 -10.22 -2.75
N MET A 75 -19.08 -10.07 -2.04
CA MET A 75 -17.95 -9.23 -2.44
C MET A 75 -17.42 -9.62 -3.83
N GLU A 76 -17.33 -10.93 -4.12
CA GLU A 76 -16.86 -11.46 -5.40
C GLU A 76 -17.70 -10.97 -6.60
N ASP A 77 -18.97 -10.64 -6.36
CA ASP A 77 -19.90 -10.14 -7.38
C ASP A 77 -19.90 -8.61 -7.48
N MET A 78 -19.04 -7.92 -6.74
CA MET A 78 -18.91 -6.47 -6.76
C MET A 78 -17.83 -6.04 -7.73
N THR A 79 -18.11 -4.96 -8.47
CA THR A 79 -17.10 -4.31 -9.30
C THR A 79 -16.09 -3.56 -8.43
N LEU A 80 -14.87 -3.35 -8.94
CA LEU A 80 -13.87 -2.53 -8.26
C LEU A 80 -14.38 -1.12 -7.93
N GLY A 81 -15.22 -0.54 -8.79
CA GLY A 81 -15.83 0.77 -8.54
C GLY A 81 -16.87 0.77 -7.41
N GLU A 82 -17.57 -0.35 -7.20
CA GLU A 82 -18.48 -0.50 -6.05
C GLU A 82 -17.70 -0.70 -4.75
N MET A 83 -16.64 -1.50 -4.78
CA MET A 83 -15.74 -1.66 -3.63
C MET A 83 -15.05 -0.35 -3.26
N ASP A 84 -14.61 0.45 -4.24
CA ASP A 84 -13.95 1.74 -3.97
C ASP A 84 -14.91 2.76 -3.33
N LYS A 85 -16.20 2.75 -3.70
CA LYS A 85 -17.21 3.58 -3.00
C LYS A 85 -17.31 3.23 -1.52
N LEU A 86 -17.45 1.94 -1.19
CA LEU A 86 -17.49 1.48 0.20
C LEU A 86 -16.17 1.71 0.93
N TRP A 87 -15.04 1.61 0.23
CA TRP A 87 -13.72 1.93 0.78
C TRP A 87 -13.61 3.43 1.16
N ASN A 88 -14.09 4.32 0.30
CA ASN A 88 -14.10 5.75 0.56
C ASN A 88 -15.09 6.12 1.67
N GLU A 89 -16.22 5.43 1.78
CA GLU A 89 -17.12 5.55 2.94
C GLU A 89 -16.41 5.11 4.23
N ALA A 90 -15.72 3.97 4.21
CA ALA A 90 -14.95 3.47 5.34
C ALA A 90 -13.85 4.45 5.81
N LYS A 91 -13.28 5.27 4.91
CA LYS A 91 -12.31 6.32 5.28
C LYS A 91 -12.93 7.47 6.08
N ILE A 92 -14.24 7.70 5.93
CA ILE A 92 -14.96 8.81 6.58
C ILE A 92 -15.50 8.37 7.94
N VAL A 93 -15.98 7.13 8.06
CA VAL A 93 -16.68 6.65 9.26
C VAL A 93 -15.80 5.93 10.28
N LEU A 94 -14.57 5.55 9.92
CA LEU A 94 -13.57 4.89 10.79
C LEU A 94 -12.35 5.77 11.04
#